data_AF-A0A7J3CSZ1-F1
#
_entry.id   AF-A0A7J3CSZ1-F1
#
_cell.length_a   1.000
_cell.length_b   1.000
_cell.length_c   1.000
_cell.angle_alpha   90.00
_cell.angle_beta   90.00
_cell.angle_gamma   90.00
#
_symmetry.space_group_name_H-M   'P 1'
#
loop_
_entity.id
_entity.type
_entity.pdbx_description
1 polymer ?
#
loop_
_entity_poly.entity_id
_entity_poly.type
_entity_poly.pdbx_seq_one_letter_code
_entity_poly.pdbx_strand_id
1 'polypeptide(L)'
;MKTEQKNAFIFSFDAFVATTIIFFSIQYLILLSYTPSANFYSLRQAQLLAHDVVEVISLLDKENNTQIIASAIKGNPVDLSKYSNFLIPPQYDFSYDFYDFSTNTWKNILPGLRKRNFEKISASSSILVIVLVDPIVAGDSPYCNVACKGYDPASRGYTDPPTNCTQVPCSLKSGSTYNPGNMKIGLLRLTLWG
;
A
#
# COMPACT_ATOMS: atom_id res chain seq x y z
N MET A 1 41.90 -64.56 7.29
CA MET A 1 41.75 -63.10 7.53
C MET A 1 41.12 -62.45 6.30
N LYS A 2 39.82 -62.12 6.30
CA LYS A 2 39.21 -61.14 5.35
C LYS A 2 37.69 -60.86 5.50
N THR A 3 36.97 -61.50 6.42
CA THR A 3 35.50 -61.31 6.54
C THR A 3 35.07 -60.38 7.68
N GLU A 4 35.85 -60.23 8.75
CA GLU A 4 35.44 -59.42 9.91
C GLU A 4 35.42 -57.90 9.63
N GLN A 5 36.30 -57.39 8.76
CA GLN A 5 36.33 -55.96 8.41
C GLN A 5 35.07 -55.48 7.66
N LYS A 6 34.43 -56.35 6.86
CA LYS A 6 33.20 -55.98 6.14
C LYS A 6 32.03 -55.76 7.09
N ASN A 7 31.91 -56.59 8.12
CA ASN A 7 30.80 -56.51 9.08
C ASN A 7 30.95 -55.29 10.00
N ALA A 8 32.19 -54.95 10.39
CA ALA A 8 32.47 -53.74 11.16
C ALA A 8 32.14 -52.46 10.38
N PHE A 9 32.41 -52.43 9.07
CA PHE A 9 32.06 -51.30 8.21
C PHE A 9 30.55 -51.12 8.04
N ILE A 10 29.81 -52.23 7.86
CA ILE A 10 28.34 -52.19 7.76
C ILE A 10 27.72 -51.70 9.07
N PHE A 11 28.25 -52.16 10.21
CA PHE A 11 27.76 -51.73 11.53
C PHE A 11 28.03 -50.24 11.81
N SER A 12 29.19 -49.74 11.38
CA SER A 12 29.53 -48.31 11.54
C SER A 12 28.77 -47.40 10.57
N PHE A 13 28.43 -47.90 9.37
CA PHE A 13 27.58 -47.17 8.43
C PHE A 13 26.14 -47.05 8.95
N ASP A 14 25.56 -48.14 9.46
CA ASP A 14 24.22 -48.14 10.05
C ASP A 14 24.13 -47.22 11.29
N ALA A 15 25.14 -47.28 12.17
CA ALA A 15 25.24 -46.38 13.31
C ALA A 15 25.34 -44.89 12.90
N PHE A 16 26.07 -44.59 11.82
CA PHE A 16 26.17 -43.22 11.30
C PHE A 16 24.83 -42.72 10.74
N VAL A 17 24.12 -43.56 9.98
CA VAL A 17 22.79 -43.24 9.45
C VAL A 17 21.78 -43.04 10.59
N ALA A 18 21.77 -43.91 11.59
CA ALA A 18 20.91 -43.77 12.76
C ALA A 18 21.21 -42.45 13.52
N THR A 19 22.49 -42.14 13.72
CA THR A 19 22.91 -40.92 14.43
C THR A 19 22.52 -39.65 13.67
N THR A 20 22.65 -39.64 12.34
CA THR A 20 22.24 -38.50 11.51
C THR A 20 20.72 -38.32 11.51
N ILE A 21 19.93 -39.40 11.45
CA ILE A 21 18.47 -39.33 11.59
C ILE A 21 18.07 -38.76 12.95
N ILE A 22 18.71 -39.18 14.03
CA ILE A 22 18.46 -38.63 15.38
C ILE A 22 18.78 -37.13 15.41
N PHE A 23 19.91 -36.71 14.83
CA PHE A 23 20.31 -35.30 14.79
C PHE A 23 19.30 -34.45 14.02
N PHE A 24 18.87 -34.90 12.84
CA PHE A 24 17.80 -34.24 12.07
C PHE A 24 16.50 -34.18 12.84
N SER A 25 16.12 -35.27 13.53
CA SER A 25 14.90 -35.33 14.33
C SER A 25 14.92 -34.34 15.49
N ILE A 26 16.05 -34.22 16.20
CA ILE A 26 16.22 -33.24 17.29
C ILE A 26 16.13 -31.81 16.75
N GLN A 27 16.82 -31.50 15.65
CA GLN A 27 16.76 -30.17 15.03
C GLN A 27 15.34 -29.83 14.56
N TYR A 28 14.61 -30.82 14.02
CA TYR A 28 13.22 -30.65 13.62
C TYR A 28 12.28 -30.43 14.80
N LEU A 29 12.47 -31.19 15.90
CA LEU A 29 11.72 -31.02 17.15
C LEU A 29 11.95 -29.64 17.75
N ILE A 30 13.19 -29.16 17.75
CA ILE A 30 13.54 -27.81 18.20
C ILE A 30 12.81 -26.77 17.34
N LEU A 31 12.85 -26.90 16.01
CA LEU A 31 12.17 -25.99 15.09
C LEU A 31 10.65 -25.98 15.27
N LEU A 32 10.04 -27.15 15.50
CA LEU A 32 8.61 -27.27 15.83
C LEU A 32 8.27 -26.70 17.21
N SER A 33 9.17 -26.81 18.19
CA SER A 33 8.96 -26.26 19.54
C SER A 33 9.03 -24.72 19.56
N TYR A 34 9.84 -24.13 18.69
CA TYR A 34 9.96 -22.67 18.56
C TYR A 34 8.85 -22.04 17.70
N THR A 35 8.07 -22.84 16.98
CA THR A 35 6.91 -22.35 16.22
C THR A 35 5.63 -22.61 17.02
N PRO A 36 5.06 -21.62 17.73
CA PRO A 36 3.80 -21.81 18.43
C PRO A 36 2.69 -22.11 17.42
N SER A 37 2.35 -23.39 17.25
CA SER A 37 1.41 -23.89 16.24
C SER A 37 0.00 -23.29 16.37
N ALA A 38 -0.40 -22.91 17.59
CA ALA A 38 -1.68 -22.26 17.86
C ALA A 38 -1.76 -20.83 17.30
N ASN A 39 -0.64 -20.10 17.22
CA ASN A 39 -0.63 -18.71 16.75
C ASN A 39 -0.47 -18.60 15.23
N PHE A 40 -0.07 -19.68 14.54
CA PHE A 40 0.18 -19.62 13.09
C PHE A 40 -1.09 -19.36 12.29
N TYR A 41 -2.21 -19.99 12.66
CA TYR A 41 -3.49 -19.76 11.99
C TYR A 41 -4.03 -18.35 12.23
N SER A 42 -3.97 -17.86 13.47
CA SER A 42 -4.45 -16.53 13.82
C SER A 42 -3.56 -15.42 13.23
N LEU A 43 -2.23 -15.62 13.22
CA LEU A 43 -1.29 -14.74 12.52
C LEU A 43 -1.56 -14.70 11.02
N ARG A 44 -1.75 -15.87 10.39
CA ARG A 44 -2.06 -15.95 8.95
C ARG A 44 -3.39 -15.29 8.63
N GLN A 45 -4.42 -15.46 9.47
CA GLN A 45 -5.70 -14.78 9.33
C GLN A 45 -5.54 -13.27 9.46
N ALA A 46 -4.79 -12.78 10.45
CA ALA A 46 -4.52 -11.36 10.62
C ALA A 46 -3.73 -10.79 9.42
N GLN A 47 -2.80 -11.55 8.86
CA GLN A 47 -2.05 -11.13 7.67
C GLN A 47 -2.94 -11.07 6.41
N LEU A 48 -3.80 -12.06 6.19
CA LEU A 48 -4.77 -12.05 5.09
C LEU A 48 -5.75 -10.88 5.26
N LEU A 49 -6.27 -10.67 6.47
CA LEU A 49 -7.12 -9.52 6.77
C LEU A 49 -6.39 -8.19 6.48
N ALA A 50 -5.14 -8.04 6.92
CA ALA A 50 -4.37 -6.82 6.64
C ALA A 50 -4.14 -6.61 5.14
N HIS A 51 -3.92 -7.69 4.39
CA HIS A 51 -3.76 -7.65 2.94
C HIS A 51 -5.06 -7.22 2.24
N ASP A 52 -6.17 -7.89 2.53
CA ASP A 52 -7.44 -7.63 1.86
C ASP A 52 -7.96 -6.22 2.19
N VAL A 53 -7.80 -5.78 3.45
CA VAL A 53 -8.22 -4.44 3.86
C VAL A 53 -7.34 -3.36 3.22
N VAL A 54 -6.02 -3.54 3.15
CA VAL A 54 -5.16 -2.52 2.54
C VAL A 54 -5.42 -2.40 1.03
N GLU A 55 -5.69 -3.53 0.37
CA GLU A 55 -6.07 -3.56 -1.04
C GLU A 55 -7.41 -2.84 -1.27
N VAL A 56 -8.46 -3.16 -0.51
CA VAL A 56 -9.76 -2.50 -0.63
C VAL A 56 -9.65 -0.99 -0.38
N ILE A 57 -8.96 -0.59 0.69
CA ILE A 57 -8.76 0.83 1.04
C ILE A 57 -7.99 1.57 -0.05
N SER A 58 -7.05 0.91 -0.73
CA SER A 58 -6.29 1.50 -1.84
C SER A 58 -7.14 1.85 -3.06
N LEU A 59 -8.29 1.19 -3.23
CA LEU A 59 -9.20 1.37 -4.35
C LEU A 59 -10.41 2.25 -4.01
N LEU A 60 -10.58 2.65 -2.75
CA LEU A 60 -11.71 3.46 -2.34
C LEU A 60 -11.50 4.95 -2.67
N ASP A 61 -12.42 5.45 -3.48
CA ASP A 61 -12.56 6.87 -3.80
C ASP A 61 -13.64 7.53 -2.95
N LYS A 62 -13.41 8.80 -2.64
CA LYS A 62 -14.39 9.72 -2.07
C LYS A 62 -15.18 10.39 -3.20
N GLU A 63 -16.34 10.95 -2.85
CA GLU A 63 -17.06 11.91 -3.69
C GLU A 63 -16.08 12.99 -4.20
N ASN A 64 -16.05 13.20 -5.53
CA ASN A 64 -15.08 14.03 -6.30
C ASN A 64 -13.79 13.33 -6.77
N ASN A 65 -13.77 12.00 -6.91
CA ASN A 65 -12.63 11.24 -7.46
C ASN A 65 -11.32 11.49 -6.70
N THR A 66 -11.41 11.74 -5.40
CA THR A 66 -10.23 11.84 -4.53
C THR A 66 -10.10 10.56 -3.73
N GLN A 67 -8.94 9.93 -3.75
CA GLN A 67 -8.73 8.71 -2.98
C GLN A 67 -8.79 9.01 -1.48
N ILE A 68 -9.35 8.07 -0.70
CA ILE A 68 -9.44 8.23 0.77
C ILE A 68 -8.05 8.40 1.40
N ILE A 69 -7.05 7.68 0.88
CA ILE A 69 -5.65 7.77 1.34
C ILE A 69 -5.10 9.19 1.18
N ALA A 70 -5.49 9.91 0.12
CA ALA A 70 -5.04 11.28 -0.12
C ALA A 70 -5.41 12.21 1.03
N SER A 71 -6.63 12.07 1.57
CA SER A 71 -7.10 12.85 2.72
C SER A 71 -6.29 12.58 3.99
N ALA A 72 -5.95 11.31 4.24
CA ALA A 72 -5.12 10.90 5.37
C ALA A 72 -3.67 11.43 5.26
N ILE A 73 -3.08 11.40 4.06
CA ILE A 73 -1.74 11.97 3.82
C ILE A 73 -1.72 13.48 4.10
N LYS A 74 -2.80 14.18 3.72
CA LYS A 74 -3.02 15.61 4.02
C LYS A 74 -3.30 15.91 5.51
N GLY A 75 -3.42 14.89 6.35
CA GLY A 75 -3.62 15.02 7.79
C GLY A 75 -5.08 14.96 8.26
N ASN A 76 -6.01 14.56 7.39
CA ASN A 76 -7.41 14.33 7.74
C ASN A 76 -7.78 12.84 7.55
N PRO A 77 -7.50 11.97 8.54
CA PRO A 77 -7.70 10.54 8.41
C PRO A 77 -9.11 10.08 8.83
N VAL A 78 -10.10 10.98 8.92
CA VAL A 78 -11.45 10.66 9.42
C VAL A 78 -12.13 9.60 8.55
N ASP A 79 -12.08 9.76 7.24
CA ASP A 79 -12.67 8.80 6.30
C ASP A 79 -11.94 7.46 6.35
N LEU A 80 -10.59 7.49 6.33
CA LEU A 80 -9.77 6.29 6.47
C LEU A 80 -10.13 5.52 7.75
N SER A 81 -10.20 6.19 8.90
CA SER A 81 -10.58 5.57 10.17
C SER A 81 -12.00 4.99 10.12
N LYS A 82 -12.96 5.70 9.52
CA LYS A 82 -14.35 5.23 9.40
C LYS A 82 -14.46 3.94 8.61
N TYR A 83 -13.83 3.87 7.43
CA TYR A 83 -13.86 2.66 6.60
C TYR A 83 -13.06 1.51 7.21
N SER A 84 -11.89 1.80 7.79
CA SER A 84 -11.09 0.78 8.47
C SER A 84 -11.83 0.18 9.66
N ASN A 85 -12.54 0.98 10.48
CA ASN A 85 -13.37 0.48 11.58
C ASN A 85 -14.57 -0.38 11.10
N PHE A 86 -15.00 -0.22 9.85
CA PHE A 86 -16.05 -1.05 9.25
C PHE A 86 -15.50 -2.37 8.70
N LEU A 87 -14.32 -2.35 8.10
CA LEU A 87 -13.68 -3.52 7.48
C LEU A 87 -12.93 -4.40 8.48
N ILE A 88 -12.35 -3.81 9.53
CA ILE A 88 -11.53 -4.48 10.52
C ILE A 88 -12.41 -4.82 11.73
N PRO A 89 -12.47 -6.10 12.16
CA PRO A 89 -13.21 -6.48 13.36
C PRO A 89 -12.71 -5.75 14.62
N PRO A 90 -13.61 -5.40 15.56
CA PRO A 90 -13.29 -4.58 16.74
C PRO A 90 -12.35 -5.26 17.76
N GLN A 91 -12.02 -6.54 17.55
CA GLN A 91 -10.98 -7.22 18.32
C GLN A 91 -9.56 -6.82 17.93
N TYR A 92 -9.36 -6.24 16.75
CA TYR A 92 -8.05 -5.78 16.29
C TYR A 92 -7.90 -4.27 16.48
N ASP A 93 -6.73 -3.84 16.95
CA ASP A 93 -6.28 -2.46 16.79
C ASP A 93 -5.47 -2.34 15.50
N PHE A 94 -5.38 -1.15 14.93
CA PHE A 94 -4.73 -0.96 13.64
C PHE A 94 -4.07 0.40 13.47
N SER A 95 -3.04 0.46 12.64
CA SER A 95 -2.41 1.71 12.21
C SER A 95 -2.10 1.69 10.73
N TYR A 96 -2.10 2.86 10.10
CA TYR A 96 -1.60 3.02 8.74
C TYR A 96 -0.34 3.87 8.71
N ASP A 97 0.66 3.36 8.01
CA ASP A 97 1.85 4.10 7.64
C ASP A 97 1.91 4.24 6.12
N PHE A 98 2.37 5.40 5.65
CA PHE A 98 2.62 5.69 4.25
C PHE A 98 4.09 6.01 4.06
N TYR A 99 4.74 5.29 3.17
CA TYR A 99 6.11 5.57 2.76
C TYR A 99 6.11 6.47 1.52
N ASP A 100 6.66 7.67 1.67
CA ASP A 100 6.78 8.63 0.58
C ASP A 100 8.15 8.49 -0.09
N PHE A 101 8.16 8.07 -1.37
CA PHE A 101 9.41 7.91 -2.13
C PHE A 101 10.15 9.22 -2.36
N SER A 102 9.46 10.37 -2.32
CA SER A 102 10.09 11.68 -2.52
C SER A 102 10.92 12.11 -1.30
N THR A 103 10.43 11.81 -0.09
CA THR A 103 11.12 12.14 1.16
C THR A 103 11.91 10.97 1.74
N ASN A 104 11.75 9.76 1.19
CA ASN A 104 12.37 8.51 1.66
C ASN A 104 12.09 8.24 3.16
N THR A 105 10.87 8.54 3.61
CA THR A 105 10.48 8.41 5.02
C THR A 105 9.10 7.78 5.17
N TRP A 106 8.94 6.98 6.23
CA TRP A 106 7.63 6.51 6.67
C TRP A 106 6.93 7.62 7.46
N LYS A 107 5.72 7.98 7.04
CA LYS A 107 4.81 8.87 7.75
C LYS A 107 3.65 8.06 8.29
N ASN A 108 3.41 8.13 9.59
CA ASN A 108 2.19 7.58 10.17
C ASN A 108 1.01 8.47 9.76
N ILE A 109 0.06 7.91 8.99
CA ILE A 109 -1.10 8.64 8.48
C ILE A 109 -2.36 8.41 9.32
N LEU A 110 -2.39 7.31 10.08
CA LEU A 110 -3.42 7.03 11.07
C LEU A 110 -2.80 6.24 12.23
N PRO A 111 -2.57 6.89 13.39
CA PRO A 111 -1.98 6.22 14.54
C PRO A 111 -3.00 5.27 15.16
N GLY A 112 -2.55 4.09 15.55
CA GLY A 112 -3.40 3.11 16.24
C GLY A 112 -3.78 3.55 17.65
N LEU A 113 -4.91 3.04 18.13
CA LEU A 113 -5.39 3.29 19.47
C LEU A 113 -4.71 2.31 20.43
N ARG A 114 -3.41 2.53 20.70
CA ARG A 114 -2.53 1.74 21.61
C ARG A 114 -3.05 1.53 23.06
N LYS A 115 -4.31 1.84 23.35
CA LYS A 115 -4.96 1.71 24.66
C LYS A 115 -5.23 0.26 25.09
N ARG A 116 -4.89 -0.73 24.26
CA ARG A 116 -5.29 -2.11 24.41
C ARG A 116 -4.02 -2.98 24.33
N ASN A 117 -3.60 -3.57 25.45
CA ASN A 117 -2.39 -4.42 25.61
C ASN A 117 -2.47 -5.76 24.84
N PHE A 118 -2.98 -5.78 23.61
CA PHE A 118 -3.12 -6.98 22.80
C PHE A 118 -1.92 -7.04 21.84
N GLU A 119 -0.79 -7.54 22.35
CA GLU A 119 0.41 -7.85 21.55
C GLU A 119 0.59 -9.36 21.39
N LYS A 120 -0.50 -10.15 21.39
CA LYS A 120 -0.37 -11.60 21.18
C LYS A 120 -0.11 -11.91 19.71
N ILE A 121 -0.69 -11.11 18.81
CA ILE A 121 -0.55 -11.25 17.36
C ILE A 121 -0.31 -9.87 16.75
N SER A 122 0.73 -9.75 15.93
CA SER A 122 1.00 -8.56 15.12
C SER A 122 1.21 -8.99 13.68
N ALA A 123 0.42 -8.47 12.76
CA ALA A 123 0.54 -8.75 11.33
C ALA A 123 0.51 -7.45 10.53
N SER A 124 1.31 -7.36 9.47
CA SER A 124 1.32 -6.20 8.59
C SER A 124 1.31 -6.61 7.12
N SER A 125 0.60 -5.84 6.30
CA SER A 125 0.66 -5.96 4.84
C SER A 125 0.95 -4.59 4.23
N SER A 126 1.65 -4.58 3.10
CA SER A 126 1.99 -3.37 2.35
C SER A 126 1.73 -3.52 0.87
N ILE A 127 1.19 -2.48 0.25
CA ILE A 127 0.91 -2.43 -1.18
C ILE A 127 1.46 -1.13 -1.79
N LEU A 128 1.91 -1.21 -3.05
CA LEU A 128 2.30 -0.03 -3.82
C LEU A 128 1.04 0.72 -4.25
N VAL A 129 0.97 2.00 -3.94
CA VAL A 129 -0.18 2.85 -4.25
C VAL A 129 0.24 4.08 -5.05
N ILE A 130 -0.62 4.47 -5.99
CA ILE A 130 -0.55 5.75 -6.68
C ILE A 130 -1.70 6.60 -6.14
N VAL A 131 -1.35 7.66 -5.44
CA VAL A 131 -2.29 8.54 -4.75
C VAL A 131 -2.45 9.86 -5.49
N LEU A 132 -3.67 10.14 -5.95
CA LEU A 132 -4.06 11.44 -6.46
C LEU A 132 -4.30 12.37 -5.28
N VAL A 133 -3.31 13.21 -4.97
CA VAL A 133 -3.38 14.13 -3.83
C VAL A 133 -4.40 15.22 -4.09
N ASP A 134 -4.49 15.69 -5.33
CA ASP A 134 -5.45 16.69 -5.77
C ASP A 134 -6.52 16.05 -6.67
N PRO A 135 -7.76 16.57 -6.65
CA PRO A 135 -8.82 16.06 -7.53
C PRO A 135 -8.41 16.24 -8.99
N ILE A 136 -8.82 15.30 -9.84
CA ILE A 136 -8.64 15.43 -11.28
C ILE A 136 -9.47 16.62 -11.74
N VAL A 137 -8.79 17.67 -12.22
CA VAL A 137 -9.44 18.84 -12.80
C VAL A 137 -9.46 18.67 -14.31
N ALA A 138 -10.58 19.01 -14.94
CA ALA A 138 -10.62 19.14 -16.39
C ALA A 138 -9.58 20.20 -16.81
N GLY A 139 -8.61 19.81 -17.64
CA GLY A 139 -7.61 20.74 -18.16
C GLY A 139 -8.23 21.66 -19.22
N ASP A 140 -7.53 22.75 -19.53
CA ASP A 140 -7.91 23.61 -20.66
C ASP A 140 -7.85 22.82 -21.97
N SER A 141 -8.77 23.12 -22.90
CA SER A 141 -8.74 22.50 -24.23
C SER A 141 -7.49 22.97 -24.99
N PRO A 142 -6.67 22.07 -25.58
CA PRO A 142 -5.50 22.47 -26.36
C PRO A 142 -5.88 23.18 -27.67
N TYR A 143 -7.17 23.20 -28.00
CA TYR A 143 -7.73 23.89 -29.15
C TYR A 143 -8.28 25.29 -28.82
N CYS A 144 -8.10 25.77 -27.58
CA CYS A 144 -8.43 27.14 -27.17
C CYS A 144 -7.44 28.12 -27.84
N ASN A 145 -7.74 28.48 -29.08
CA ASN A 145 -7.00 29.47 -29.86
C ASN A 145 -7.89 30.68 -30.10
N VAL A 146 -7.37 31.86 -29.74
CA VAL A 146 -7.93 33.14 -30.15
C VAL A 146 -7.14 33.61 -31.36
N ALA A 147 -7.69 33.40 -32.56
CA ALA A 147 -7.10 33.94 -33.78
C ALA A 147 -7.67 35.34 -34.03
N CYS A 148 -6.87 36.35 -33.72
CA CYS A 148 -7.17 37.75 -34.01
C CYS A 148 -6.18 38.24 -35.08
N LYS A 149 -6.68 38.66 -36.24
CA LYS A 149 -5.80 39.24 -37.28
C LYS A 149 -5.27 40.59 -36.79
N GLY A 150 -3.97 40.65 -36.48
CA GLY A 150 -3.27 41.88 -36.05
C GLY A 150 -3.26 42.13 -34.53
N TYR A 151 -3.55 41.12 -33.71
CA TYR A 151 -3.45 41.23 -32.24
C TYR A 151 -2.12 40.67 -31.75
N ASP A 152 -1.38 41.47 -30.99
CA ASP A 152 -0.19 41.05 -30.27
C ASP A 152 -0.47 41.13 -28.76
N PRO A 153 -0.58 40.00 -28.04
CA PRO A 153 -0.91 39.97 -26.62
C PRO A 153 0.17 40.62 -25.74
N ALA A 154 1.40 40.82 -26.23
CA ALA A 154 2.46 41.49 -25.48
C ALA A 154 2.32 43.02 -25.50
N SER A 155 1.49 43.57 -26.39
CA SER A 155 1.63 44.97 -26.82
C SER A 155 0.70 45.98 -26.15
N ARG A 156 -0.32 45.60 -25.37
CA ARG A 156 -1.11 46.49 -24.49
C ARG A 156 -2.06 45.67 -23.61
N GLY A 157 -2.15 46.01 -22.32
CA GLY A 157 -3.01 45.36 -21.31
C GLY A 157 -4.51 45.48 -21.56
N TYR A 158 -5.02 44.83 -22.60
CA TYR A 158 -6.44 44.67 -22.89
C TYR A 158 -6.91 43.32 -22.33
N THR A 159 -7.87 43.37 -21.40
CA THR A 159 -8.47 42.20 -20.75
C THR A 159 -9.47 41.47 -21.62
N ASP A 160 -9.95 42.07 -22.72
CA ASP A 160 -10.94 41.46 -23.60
C ASP A 160 -10.50 41.51 -25.07
N PRO A 161 -10.55 40.38 -25.81
CA PRO A 161 -10.21 40.35 -27.23
C PRO A 161 -11.27 41.11 -28.05
N PRO A 162 -10.87 41.87 -29.08
CA PRO A 162 -11.78 42.65 -29.92
C PRO A 162 -12.79 41.75 -30.66
N THR A 163 -13.97 42.28 -30.97
CA THR A 163 -15.10 41.60 -31.64
C THR A 163 -14.80 40.97 -33.00
N ASN A 164 -13.62 41.21 -33.57
CA ASN A 164 -13.16 40.66 -34.86
C ASN A 164 -12.30 39.39 -34.71
N CYS A 165 -12.24 38.81 -33.53
CA CYS A 165 -11.49 37.58 -33.28
C CYS A 165 -12.39 36.35 -33.43
N THR A 166 -11.93 35.36 -34.19
CA THR A 166 -12.53 34.03 -34.16
C THR A 166 -12.03 33.31 -32.92
N GLN A 167 -12.94 33.08 -31.97
CA GLN A 167 -12.68 32.27 -30.79
C GLN A 167 -13.19 30.86 -31.04
N VAL A 168 -12.34 29.86 -30.91
CA VAL A 168 -12.82 28.50 -30.65
C VAL A 168 -13.27 28.49 -29.19
N PRO A 169 -14.55 28.26 -28.88
CA PRO A 169 -15.03 28.35 -27.51
C PRO A 169 -14.25 27.37 -26.63
N CYS A 170 -13.65 27.87 -25.56
CA CYS A 170 -12.89 27.07 -24.60
C CYS A 170 -13.83 26.28 -23.67
N SER A 171 -15.13 26.24 -24.00
CA SER A 171 -16.09 25.32 -23.39
C SER A 171 -15.65 23.90 -23.64
N LEU A 172 -15.36 23.20 -22.56
CA LEU A 172 -14.93 21.81 -22.52
C LEU A 172 -15.82 20.93 -23.41
N LYS A 173 -15.29 20.42 -24.52
CA LYS A 173 -15.77 19.14 -25.04
C LYS A 173 -15.30 18.08 -24.06
N SER A 174 -16.25 17.43 -23.39
CA SER A 174 -16.02 16.31 -22.49
C SER A 174 -15.07 15.29 -23.12
N GLY A 175 -13.79 15.30 -22.72
CA GLY A 175 -12.91 14.15 -22.95
C GLY A 175 -11.48 14.35 -23.46
N SER A 176 -10.92 15.56 -23.66
CA SER A 176 -9.57 15.66 -24.28
C SER A 176 -8.40 16.05 -23.39
N THR A 177 -8.59 16.63 -22.20
CA THR A 177 -7.48 17.02 -21.32
C THR A 177 -7.86 16.87 -19.85
N TYR A 178 -7.19 15.97 -19.14
CA TYR A 178 -7.28 15.85 -17.68
C TYR A 178 -5.94 16.30 -17.10
N ASN A 179 -5.97 17.25 -16.18
CA ASN A 179 -4.82 17.54 -15.33
C ASN A 179 -4.94 16.65 -14.10
N PRO A 180 -4.08 15.61 -13.94
CA PRO A 180 -4.15 14.71 -12.80
C PRO A 180 -3.75 15.39 -11.48
N GLY A 181 -3.30 16.65 -11.52
CA GLY A 181 -2.86 17.39 -10.35
C GLY A 181 -1.59 16.79 -9.75
N ASN A 182 -1.41 16.99 -8.44
CA ASN A 182 -0.30 16.38 -7.73
C ASN A 182 -0.56 14.89 -7.49
N MET A 183 0.32 14.06 -8.02
CA MET A 183 0.32 12.62 -7.77
C MET A 183 1.48 12.24 -6.86
N LYS A 184 1.26 11.29 -5.96
CA LYS A 184 2.31 10.67 -5.15
C LYS A 184 2.31 9.17 -5.36
N ILE A 185 3.51 8.61 -5.48
CA ILE A 185 3.73 7.16 -5.47
C ILE A 185 4.30 6.82 -4.10
N GLY A 186 3.84 5.73 -3.50
CA GLY A 186 4.30 5.32 -2.18
C GLY A 186 3.92 3.89 -1.83
N LEU A 187 4.35 3.44 -0.65
CA LEU A 187 3.88 2.18 -0.06
C LEU A 187 2.89 2.49 1.05
N LEU A 188 1.70 1.91 0.98
CA LEU A 188 0.75 1.93 2.08
C LEU A 188 0.94 0.66 2.89
N ARG A 189 1.14 0.78 4.21
CA ARG A 189 1.23 -0.34 5.13
C ARG A 189 0.10 -0.27 6.16
N LEU A 190 -0.63 -1.36 6.29
CA LEU A 190 -1.56 -1.60 7.39
C LEU A 190 -0.91 -2.56 8.38
N THR A 191 -0.89 -2.18 9.65
CA THR A 191 -0.47 -3.05 10.76
C THR A 191 -1.68 -3.31 11.66
N LEU A 192 -1.92 -4.58 11.98
CA LEU A 192 -2.98 -5.06 12.86
C LEU A 192 -2.40 -5.70 14.12
N TRP A 193 -3.03 -5.46 15.27
CA TRP A 193 -2.68 -6.03 16.57
C TRP A 193 -3.90 -6.67 17.23
N GLY A 194 -3.73 -7.84 17.86
CA GLY A 194 -4.81 -8.62 18.51
C GLY A 194 -4.33 -9.58 19.60
#